data_AF-A0ABD5XXB5-F1
#
_entry.id   AF-A0ABD5XXB5-F1
#
_cell.length_a   1.000
_cell.length_b   1.000
_cell.length_c   1.000
_cell.angle_alpha   90.00
_cell.angle_beta   90.00
_cell.angle_gamma   90.00
#
_symmetry.space_group_name_H-M   'P 1'
#
loop_
_entity.id
_entity.type
_entity.pdbx_description
1 polymer ?
#
loop_
_entity_poly.entity_id
_entity_poly.type
_entity_poly.pdbx_seq_one_letter_code
_entity_poly.pdbx_strand_id
1 'polypeptide(L)'
;MDNSRESNAARIDRTDSWADRWADAEALGTGGDGRSPPFYRRDALSLLAPTALAIVYGLVVLVAGGGVFATGQPLPGAGVAFGLLGALFAVAAHGTLRLYDDARTVARAAGDWRPNPWLYVANAALLLVGLQAVRFAVAGQPVSAPVPTYAGTLVVALPLSSLVAGPVYVAQRYRHA
;
A
#
# COMPACT_ATOMS: atom_id res chain seq x y z
N MET A 1 19.23 -44.34 -22.95
CA MET A 1 18.99 -42.92 -23.24
C MET A 1 17.63 -42.56 -22.68
N ASP A 2 17.57 -41.86 -21.55
CA ASP A 2 16.47 -40.91 -21.29
C ASP A 2 16.84 -39.90 -20.18
N ASN A 3 17.90 -39.12 -20.42
CA ASN A 3 18.38 -38.06 -19.51
C ASN A 3 17.53 -36.77 -19.60
N SER A 4 16.37 -36.83 -20.26
CA SER A 4 15.54 -35.66 -20.56
C SER A 4 14.61 -35.27 -19.40
N ARG A 5 14.28 -36.21 -18.51
CA ARG A 5 13.32 -35.98 -17.40
C ARG A 5 13.95 -35.39 -16.15
N GLU A 6 15.18 -35.77 -15.80
CA GLU A 6 15.90 -35.18 -14.65
C GLU A 6 16.33 -33.73 -14.93
N SER A 7 16.58 -33.37 -16.19
CA SER A 7 16.97 -32.00 -16.56
C SER A 7 15.83 -30.98 -16.43
N ASN A 8 14.56 -31.38 -16.49
CA ASN A 8 13.43 -30.45 -16.34
C ASN A 8 13.09 -30.21 -14.87
N ALA A 9 13.19 -31.21 -14.01
CA ALA A 9 12.98 -31.06 -12.57
C ALA A 9 14.05 -30.14 -11.93
N ALA A 10 15.31 -30.23 -12.36
CA ALA A 10 16.37 -29.35 -11.90
C ALA A 10 16.32 -27.92 -12.49
N ARG A 11 15.56 -27.71 -13.57
CA ARG A 11 15.42 -26.39 -14.22
C ARG A 11 14.31 -25.55 -13.62
N ILE A 12 13.31 -26.18 -12.99
CA ILE A 12 12.23 -25.49 -12.27
C ILE A 12 12.74 -24.91 -10.92
N ASP A 13 13.84 -25.41 -10.37
CA ASP A 13 14.30 -25.02 -9.02
C ASP A 13 15.31 -23.84 -8.97
N ARG A 14 15.53 -23.12 -10.09
CA ARG A 14 16.50 -22.00 -10.12
C ARG A 14 15.97 -20.65 -10.60
N THR A 15 14.76 -20.57 -11.15
CA THR A 15 14.20 -19.29 -11.63
C THR A 15 13.23 -18.65 -10.65
N ASP A 16 12.70 -19.43 -9.72
CA ASP A 16 11.69 -18.95 -8.80
C ASP A 16 12.40 -18.33 -7.60
N SER A 17 12.17 -17.03 -7.44
CA SER A 17 12.78 -16.28 -6.35
C SER A 17 12.36 -16.93 -5.03
N TRP A 18 13.16 -16.77 -3.98
CA TRP A 18 12.78 -17.27 -2.65
C TRP A 18 11.38 -16.79 -2.24
N ALA A 19 10.95 -15.62 -2.72
CA ALA A 19 9.63 -15.06 -2.51
C ALA A 19 8.52 -15.84 -3.24
N ASP A 20 8.78 -16.33 -4.46
CA ASP A 20 7.84 -17.17 -5.21
C ASP A 20 7.68 -18.53 -4.51
N ARG A 21 8.78 -19.12 -4.02
CA ARG A 21 8.72 -20.38 -3.26
C ARG A 21 8.00 -20.25 -1.93
N TRP A 22 8.09 -19.08 -1.28
CA TRP A 22 7.37 -18.81 -0.04
C TRP A 22 5.86 -18.61 -0.31
N ALA A 23 5.52 -17.89 -1.39
CA ALA A 23 4.15 -17.73 -1.85
C ALA A 23 3.52 -19.06 -2.28
N ASP A 24 4.27 -19.93 -2.95
CA ASP A 24 3.84 -21.28 -3.32
C ASP A 24 3.72 -22.19 -2.10
N ALA A 25 4.58 -22.06 -1.09
CA ALA A 25 4.45 -22.80 0.17
C ALA A 25 3.21 -22.35 0.97
N GLU A 26 2.86 -21.06 0.96
CA GLU A 26 1.59 -20.57 1.52
C GLU A 26 0.38 -21.04 0.69
N ALA A 27 0.49 -21.07 -0.64
CA ALA A 27 -0.55 -21.60 -1.52
C ALA A 27 -0.74 -23.13 -1.35
N LEU A 28 0.33 -23.89 -1.13
CA LEU A 28 0.30 -25.31 -0.81
C LEU A 28 -0.34 -25.58 0.57
N GLY A 29 -0.28 -24.61 1.48
CA GLY A 29 -1.02 -24.62 2.75
C GLY A 29 -2.55 -24.45 2.60
N THR A 30 -3.03 -24.06 1.42
CA THR A 30 -4.47 -23.82 1.14
C THR A 30 -5.20 -24.97 0.45
N GLY A 31 -4.53 -26.08 0.14
CA GLY A 31 -5.15 -27.20 -0.57
C GLY A 31 -5.48 -26.83 -2.02
N GLY A 32 -5.36 -27.77 -2.96
CA GLY A 32 -5.58 -27.57 -4.40
C GLY A 32 -7.03 -27.24 -4.81
N ASP A 33 -7.83 -26.66 -3.92
CA ASP A 33 -9.28 -26.49 -4.02
C ASP A 33 -9.65 -25.21 -4.80
N GLY A 34 -8.68 -24.36 -5.14
CA GLY A 34 -8.89 -23.11 -5.88
C GLY A 34 -9.57 -21.98 -5.09
N ARG A 35 -9.86 -22.17 -3.81
CA ARG A 35 -10.49 -21.16 -2.96
C ARG A 35 -9.56 -19.99 -2.67
N SER A 36 -10.14 -18.80 -2.43
CA SER A 36 -9.36 -17.64 -1.98
C SER A 36 -8.64 -17.95 -0.66
N PRO A 37 -7.41 -17.45 -0.46
CA PRO A 37 -6.67 -17.68 0.77
C PRO A 37 -7.44 -17.13 1.98
N PRO A 38 -7.35 -17.76 3.16
CA PRO A 38 -8.05 -17.30 4.37
C PRO A 38 -7.56 -15.90 4.77
N PHE A 39 -8.51 -15.02 5.13
CA PHE A 39 -8.19 -13.65 5.53
C PHE A 39 -8.18 -13.53 7.05
N TYR A 40 -7.00 -13.40 7.66
CA TYR A 40 -6.88 -13.35 9.12
C TYR A 40 -7.02 -11.93 9.65
N ARG A 41 -7.47 -11.82 10.91
CA ARG A 41 -7.58 -10.53 11.63
C ARG A 41 -6.26 -9.75 11.67
N ARG A 42 -5.12 -10.45 11.74
CA ARG A 42 -3.78 -9.82 11.75
C ARG A 42 -3.48 -9.11 10.42
N ASP A 43 -3.93 -9.68 9.31
CA ASP A 43 -3.71 -9.11 7.98
C ASP A 43 -4.54 -7.84 7.82
N ALA A 44 -5.82 -7.90 8.23
CA ALA A 44 -6.70 -6.73 8.28
C ALA A 44 -6.12 -5.59 9.13
N LEU A 45 -5.54 -5.88 10.30
CA LEU A 45 -4.89 -4.87 11.13
C LEU A 45 -3.69 -4.24 10.41
N SER A 46 -2.86 -5.04 9.74
CA SER A 46 -1.69 -4.52 9.01
C SER A 46 -2.08 -3.64 7.83
N LEU A 47 -3.18 -3.96 7.14
CA LEU A 47 -3.70 -3.18 6.01
C LEU A 47 -4.41 -1.89 6.45
N LEU A 48 -5.00 -1.88 7.66
CA LEU A 48 -5.66 -0.72 8.24
C LEU A 48 -4.72 0.18 9.05
N ALA A 49 -3.55 -0.32 9.46
CA ALA A 49 -2.58 0.43 10.27
C ALA A 49 -2.22 1.81 9.69
N PRO A 50 -1.95 1.97 8.37
CA PRO A 50 -1.73 3.28 7.78
C PRO A 50 -2.89 4.24 8.00
N THR A 51 -4.13 3.77 7.76
CA THR A 51 -5.34 4.58 7.90
C THR A 51 -5.56 5.00 9.35
N ALA A 52 -5.41 4.06 10.28
CA ALA A 52 -5.54 4.35 11.71
C ALA A 52 -4.50 5.38 12.17
N LEU A 53 -3.26 5.25 11.71
CA LEU A 53 -2.20 6.21 12.03
C LEU A 53 -2.49 7.60 11.45
N ALA A 54 -2.99 7.68 10.21
CA ALA A 54 -3.40 8.94 9.60
C ALA A 54 -4.56 9.61 10.34
N ILE A 55 -5.55 8.83 10.82
CA ILE A 55 -6.64 9.35 11.65
C ILE A 55 -6.08 9.93 12.95
N VAL A 56 -5.20 9.19 13.65
CA VAL A 56 -4.56 9.66 14.89
C VAL A 56 -3.79 10.96 14.64
N TYR A 57 -3.02 11.04 13.55
CA TYR A 57 -2.29 12.25 13.20
C TYR A 57 -3.24 13.40 12.85
N GLY A 58 -4.32 13.14 12.12
CA GLY A 58 -5.36 14.13 11.84
C GLY A 58 -5.99 14.68 13.12
N LEU A 59 -6.26 13.83 14.12
CA LEU A 59 -6.76 14.26 15.43
C LEU A 59 -5.73 15.12 16.17
N VAL A 60 -4.46 14.74 16.14
CA VAL A 60 -3.36 15.55 16.71
C VAL A 60 -3.26 16.92 16.03
N VAL A 61 -3.36 16.97 14.69
CA VAL A 61 -3.40 18.23 13.92
C VAL A 61 -4.56 19.12 14.40
N LEU A 62 -5.76 18.55 14.54
CA LEU A 62 -6.95 19.28 14.95
C LEU A 62 -6.81 19.87 16.36
N VAL A 63 -6.29 19.10 17.32
CA VAL A 63 -6.12 19.54 18.71
C VAL A 63 -4.97 20.54 18.85
N ALA A 64 -3.85 20.31 18.16
CA ALA A 64 -2.64 21.12 18.28
C ALA A 64 -2.57 22.31 17.29
N GLY A 65 -3.65 22.60 16.57
CA GLY A 65 -3.73 23.73 15.63
C GLY A 65 -2.81 23.62 14.40
N GLY A 66 -2.44 22.40 14.01
CA GLY A 66 -1.64 22.11 12.82
C GLY A 66 -0.15 22.43 12.88
N GLY A 67 0.34 23.11 13.93
CA GLY A 67 1.75 23.47 14.07
C GLY A 67 2.70 22.28 14.20
N VAL A 68 2.20 21.11 14.64
CA VAL A 68 3.00 19.88 14.88
C VAL A 68 3.65 19.33 13.61
N PHE A 69 3.07 19.61 12.45
CA PHE A 69 3.58 19.13 11.15
C PHE A 69 4.20 20.26 10.32
N ALA A 70 4.45 21.42 10.92
CA ALA A 70 5.11 22.53 10.27
C ALA A 70 6.62 22.25 10.14
N THR A 71 7.05 21.73 8.99
CA THR A 71 8.46 21.41 8.71
C THR A 71 9.35 22.65 8.52
N GLY A 72 8.77 23.84 8.39
CA GLY A 72 9.49 25.11 8.28
C GLY A 72 9.92 25.75 9.61
N GLN A 73 9.68 25.09 10.75
CA GLN A 73 10.06 25.59 12.07
C GLN A 73 11.56 25.35 12.38
N PRO A 74 12.21 26.19 13.20
CA PRO A 74 13.57 25.91 13.65
C PRO A 74 13.64 24.61 14.46
N LEU A 75 14.82 23.98 14.47
CA LEU A 75 15.07 22.81 15.31
C LEU A 75 14.86 23.16 16.80
N PRO A 76 14.28 22.26 17.62
CA PRO A 76 13.98 20.85 17.32
C PRO A 76 12.62 20.59 16.62
N GLY A 77 11.79 21.61 16.41
CA GLY A 77 10.41 21.46 15.91
C GLY A 77 10.32 20.78 14.54
N ALA A 78 11.18 21.17 13.59
CA ALA A 78 11.25 20.49 12.29
C ALA A 78 11.60 19.00 12.40
N GLY A 79 12.51 18.63 13.32
CA GLY A 79 12.92 17.24 13.52
C GLY A 79 11.76 16.34 13.96
N VAL A 80 10.89 16.85 14.83
CA VAL A 80 9.67 16.13 15.26
C VAL A 80 8.70 15.96 14.09
N ALA A 81 8.45 17.03 13.31
CA ALA A 81 7.57 16.97 12.15
C ALA A 81 8.07 15.96 11.11
N PHE A 82 9.36 15.97 10.79
CA PHE A 82 9.96 14.99 9.88
C PHE A 82 9.91 13.57 10.43
N GLY A 83 10.16 13.37 11.73
CA GLY A 83 10.07 12.05 12.36
C GLY A 83 8.67 11.45 12.24
N LEU A 84 7.63 12.24 12.54
CA LEU A 84 6.24 11.80 12.43
C LEU A 84 5.85 11.52 10.97
N LEU A 85 6.12 12.43 10.05
CA LEU A 85 5.81 12.24 8.63
C LEU A 85 6.58 11.06 8.03
N GLY A 86 7.84 10.87 8.42
CA GLY A 86 8.66 9.73 8.01
C GLY A 86 8.10 8.40 8.52
N ALA A 87 7.64 8.35 9.78
CA ALA A 87 6.99 7.17 10.32
C ALA A 87 5.67 6.84 9.58
N LEU A 88 4.83 7.85 9.32
CA LEU A 88 3.61 7.68 8.52
C LEU A 88 3.95 7.15 7.13
N PHE A 89 4.94 7.73 6.46
CA PHE A 89 5.37 7.31 5.14
C PHE A 89 5.83 5.84 5.14
N ALA A 90 6.66 5.44 6.11
CA ALA A 90 7.16 4.06 6.19
C ALA A 90 6.03 3.06 6.44
N VAL A 91 5.11 3.36 7.36
CA VAL A 91 3.96 2.49 7.66
C VAL A 91 3.03 2.39 6.46
N ALA A 92 2.74 3.51 5.79
CA ALA A 92 1.89 3.53 4.62
C ALA A 92 2.53 2.81 3.42
N ALA A 93 3.84 2.99 3.19
CA ALA A 93 4.58 2.25 2.17
C ALA A 93 4.48 0.74 2.41
N HIS A 94 4.69 0.31 3.65
CA HIS A 94 4.53 -1.09 4.05
C HIS A 94 3.10 -1.60 3.80
N GLY A 95 2.09 -0.82 4.19
CA GLY A 95 0.67 -1.15 3.96
C GLY A 95 0.31 -1.22 2.47
N THR A 96 0.90 -0.37 1.63
CA THR A 96 0.69 -0.36 0.18
C THR A 96 1.28 -1.61 -0.48
N LEU A 97 2.50 -2.00 -0.08
CA LEU A 97 3.12 -3.25 -0.57
C LEU A 97 2.30 -4.46 -0.14
N ARG A 98 1.89 -4.52 1.14
CA ARG A 98 1.01 -5.58 1.66
C ARG A 98 -0.32 -5.68 0.93
N LEU A 99 -0.95 -4.54 0.64
CA LEU A 99 -2.19 -4.49 -0.14
C LEU A 99 -1.97 -5.03 -1.54
N TYR A 100 -0.88 -4.61 -2.20
CA TYR A 100 -0.53 -5.07 -3.53
C TYR A 100 -0.30 -6.59 -3.56
N ASP A 101 0.45 -7.11 -2.61
CA ASP A 101 0.78 -8.54 -2.52
C ASP A 101 -0.46 -9.38 -2.23
N ASP A 102 -1.29 -9.00 -1.24
CA ASP A 102 -2.53 -9.72 -0.92
C ASP A 102 -3.50 -9.68 -2.12
N ALA A 103 -3.71 -8.52 -2.73
CA ALA A 103 -4.57 -8.40 -3.90
C ALA A 103 -4.06 -9.25 -5.07
N ARG A 104 -2.75 -9.31 -5.31
CA ARG A 104 -2.15 -10.16 -6.35
C ARG A 104 -2.36 -11.64 -6.07
N THR A 105 -2.21 -12.07 -4.81
CA THR A 105 -2.45 -13.46 -4.40
C THR A 105 -3.92 -13.83 -4.58
N VAL A 106 -4.85 -12.97 -4.14
CA VAL A 106 -6.30 -13.20 -4.28
C VAL A 106 -6.72 -13.23 -5.75
N ALA A 107 -6.16 -12.35 -6.60
CA ALA A 107 -6.46 -12.30 -8.03
C ALA A 107 -6.09 -13.59 -8.78
N ARG A 108 -5.10 -14.33 -8.28
CA ARG A 108 -4.63 -15.61 -8.84
C ARG A 108 -5.45 -16.80 -8.34
N ALA A 109 -6.17 -16.67 -7.22
CA ALA A 109 -7.05 -17.72 -6.73
C ALA A 109 -8.27 -17.89 -7.65
N ALA A 110 -8.85 -19.10 -7.70
CA ALA A 110 -9.99 -19.42 -8.54
C ALA A 110 -11.33 -18.94 -7.93
N GLY A 111 -11.32 -17.79 -7.26
CA GLY A 111 -12.51 -17.15 -6.69
C GLY A 111 -13.24 -16.25 -7.69
N ASP A 112 -14.50 -15.93 -7.35
CA ASP A 112 -15.36 -15.03 -8.12
C ASP A 112 -14.87 -13.58 -8.10
N TRP A 113 -14.20 -13.17 -7.02
CA TRP A 113 -13.63 -11.85 -6.87
C TRP A 113 -12.13 -11.86 -7.20
N ARG A 114 -11.75 -11.10 -8.24
CA ARG A 114 -10.38 -10.95 -8.71
C ARG A 114 -9.95 -9.48 -8.63
N PRO A 115 -9.40 -9.03 -7.49
CA PRO A 115 -8.99 -7.64 -7.32
C PRO A 115 -7.84 -7.30 -8.27
N ASN A 116 -7.91 -6.14 -8.94
CA ASN A 116 -6.75 -5.61 -9.65
C ASN A 116 -5.95 -4.69 -8.70
N PRO A 117 -4.74 -5.08 -8.26
CA PRO A 117 -3.97 -4.32 -7.28
C PRO A 117 -3.67 -2.88 -7.75
N TRP A 118 -3.47 -2.68 -9.05
CA TRP A 118 -3.19 -1.37 -9.61
C TRP A 118 -4.39 -0.43 -9.55
N LEU A 119 -5.63 -0.95 -9.61
CA LEU A 119 -6.81 -0.11 -9.45
C LEU A 119 -6.91 0.46 -8.02
N TYR A 120 -6.42 -0.25 -7.01
CA TYR A 120 -6.38 0.27 -5.65
C TYR A 120 -5.26 1.30 -5.48
N VAL A 121 -4.04 0.94 -5.85
CA VAL A 121 -2.85 1.78 -5.65
C VAL A 121 -2.91 3.04 -6.52
N ALA A 122 -3.17 2.90 -7.82
CA ALA A 122 -3.15 4.05 -8.74
C ALA A 122 -4.31 5.02 -8.49
N ASN A 123 -5.53 4.53 -8.29
CA ASN A 123 -6.67 5.43 -8.06
C ASN A 123 -6.56 6.16 -6.73
N ALA A 124 -6.07 5.51 -5.67
CA ALA A 124 -5.85 6.17 -4.40
C ALA A 124 -4.71 7.20 -4.50
N ALA A 125 -3.61 6.89 -5.21
CA ALA A 125 -2.54 7.86 -5.45
C ALA A 125 -3.05 9.07 -6.25
N LEU A 126 -3.83 8.84 -7.31
CA LEU A 126 -4.46 9.90 -8.11
C LEU A 126 -5.42 10.73 -7.29
N LEU A 127 -6.21 10.13 -6.40
CA LEU A 127 -7.09 10.84 -5.48
C LEU A 127 -6.28 11.76 -4.56
N LEU A 128 -5.18 11.28 -3.96
CA LEU A 128 -4.32 12.08 -3.10
C LEU A 128 -3.68 13.25 -3.85
N VAL A 129 -3.20 13.03 -5.09
CA VAL A 129 -2.70 14.10 -5.96
C VAL A 129 -3.80 15.11 -6.27
N GLY A 130 -5.01 14.65 -6.58
CA GLY A 130 -6.17 15.50 -6.84
C GLY A 130 -6.55 16.35 -5.64
N LEU A 131 -6.58 15.78 -4.44
CA LEU A 131 -6.84 16.51 -3.19
C LEU A 131 -5.78 17.60 -2.94
N GLN A 132 -4.51 17.30 -3.22
CA GLN A 132 -3.45 18.30 -3.12
C GLN A 132 -3.62 19.43 -4.15
N ALA A 133 -4.01 19.11 -5.39
CA ALA A 133 -4.30 20.10 -6.41
C ALA A 133 -5.46 21.03 -6.01
N VAL A 134 -6.56 20.44 -5.49
CA VAL A 134 -7.70 21.21 -4.97
C VAL A 134 -7.27 22.11 -3.83
N ARG A 135 -6.44 21.63 -2.90
CA ARG A 135 -5.91 22.44 -1.80
C ARG A 135 -5.16 23.67 -2.32
N PHE A 136 -4.27 23.51 -3.30
CA PHE A 136 -3.54 24.65 -3.89
C PHE A 136 -4.49 25.65 -4.55
N ALA A 137 -5.49 25.15 -5.29
CA ALA A 137 -6.48 25.99 -5.95
C ALA A 137 -7.31 26.81 -4.94
N VAL A 138 -7.77 26.18 -3.85
CA VAL A 138 -8.54 26.85 -2.79
C VAL A 138 -7.68 27.86 -2.02
N ALA A 139 -6.39 27.58 -1.82
CA ALA A 139 -5.47 28.49 -1.16
C ALA A 139 -5.06 29.69 -2.04
N GLY A 140 -5.47 29.73 -3.31
CA GLY A 140 -5.09 30.78 -4.26
C GLY A 140 -3.58 30.87 -4.50
N GLN A 141 -2.83 29.80 -4.21
CA GLN A 141 -1.37 29.79 -4.34
C GLN A 141 -0.98 29.29 -5.74
N PRO A 142 -0.34 30.14 -6.58
CA PRO A 142 0.17 29.69 -7.85
C PRO A 142 1.31 28.68 -7.63
N VAL A 143 1.21 27.53 -8.30
CA VAL A 143 2.28 26.52 -8.27
C VAL A 143 3.35 26.96 -9.27
N SER A 144 4.49 27.43 -8.77
CA SER A 144 5.58 27.99 -9.57
C SER A 144 6.21 26.99 -10.55
N ALA A 145 6.18 25.70 -10.22
CA ALA A 145 6.71 24.63 -11.06
C ALA A 145 5.76 23.41 -11.05
N PRO A 146 4.65 23.44 -11.80
CA PRO A 146 3.57 22.46 -11.65
C PRO A 146 4.02 21.04 -11.94
N VAL A 147 4.76 20.81 -13.03
CA VAL A 147 5.21 19.47 -13.43
C VAL A 147 6.04 18.78 -12.34
N PRO A 148 7.16 19.34 -11.85
CA PRO A 148 7.94 18.69 -10.80
C PRO A 148 7.18 18.59 -9.47
N THR A 149 6.33 19.56 -9.15
CA THR A 149 5.49 19.49 -7.93
C THR A 149 4.53 18.31 -7.99
N TYR A 150 3.79 18.13 -9.08
CA TYR A 150 2.86 17.01 -9.20
C TYR A 150 3.57 15.67 -9.36
N ALA A 151 4.70 15.61 -10.06
CA ALA A 151 5.53 14.41 -10.13
C ALA A 151 6.03 13.98 -8.75
N GLY A 152 6.59 14.92 -7.97
CA GLY A 152 7.00 14.66 -6.59
C GLY A 152 5.82 14.25 -5.69
N THR A 153 4.66 14.90 -5.86
CA THR A 153 3.44 14.53 -5.13
C THR A 153 3.01 13.11 -5.45
N LEU A 154 3.07 12.69 -6.73
CA LEU A 154 2.71 11.34 -7.14
C LEU A 154 3.66 10.29 -6.54
N VAL A 155 4.96 10.58 -6.50
CA VAL A 155 5.97 9.70 -5.89
C VAL A 155 5.69 9.46 -4.40
N VAL A 156 5.17 10.45 -3.69
CA VAL A 156 4.77 10.31 -2.28
C VAL A 156 3.38 9.68 -2.15
N ALA A 157 2.45 10.01 -3.04
CA ALA A 157 1.07 9.52 -3.03
C ALA A 157 0.98 8.01 -3.27
N LEU A 158 1.88 7.43 -4.07
CA LEU A 158 1.93 5.99 -4.31
C LEU A 158 2.13 5.18 -3.01
N PRO A 159 3.20 5.42 -2.22
CA PRO A 159 3.37 4.83 -0.89
C PRO A 159 2.20 5.11 0.06
N LEU A 160 1.56 6.27 -0.04
CA LEU A 160 0.44 6.66 0.82
C LEU A 160 -0.92 6.12 0.33
N SER A 161 -0.98 5.42 -0.79
CA SER A 161 -2.24 4.95 -1.38
C SER A 161 -3.04 4.03 -0.45
N SER A 162 -2.35 3.24 0.39
CA SER A 162 -2.96 2.38 1.42
C SER A 162 -3.83 3.13 2.43
N LEU A 163 -3.63 4.44 2.64
CA LEU A 163 -4.48 5.27 3.51
C LEU A 163 -5.94 5.30 3.05
N VAL A 164 -6.16 5.23 1.74
CA VAL A 164 -7.50 5.28 1.13
C VAL A 164 -7.91 3.89 0.67
N ALA A 165 -6.99 3.19 0.01
CA ALA A 165 -7.27 1.90 -0.57
C ALA A 165 -7.42 0.80 0.48
N GLY A 166 -6.70 0.87 1.60
CA GLY A 166 -6.71 -0.15 2.66
C GLY A 166 -8.10 -0.47 3.18
N PRO A 167 -8.87 0.51 3.68
CA PRO A 167 -10.23 0.29 4.18
C PRO A 167 -11.18 -0.26 3.13
N VAL A 168 -11.12 0.27 1.91
CA VAL A 168 -11.97 -0.18 0.79
C VAL A 168 -11.65 -1.63 0.43
N TYR A 169 -10.37 -1.94 0.31
CA TYR A 169 -9.88 -3.28 0.00
C TYR A 169 -10.28 -4.28 1.09
N VAL A 170 -10.05 -3.95 2.37
CA VAL A 170 -10.42 -4.82 3.51
C VAL A 170 -11.94 -5.06 3.55
N ALA A 171 -12.76 -4.02 3.32
CA ALA A 171 -14.21 -4.16 3.29
C ALA A 171 -14.69 -5.07 2.15
N GLN A 172 -14.07 -4.98 0.97
CA GLN A 172 -14.36 -5.87 -0.16
C GLN A 172 -13.84 -7.28 0.09
N ARG A 173 -12.63 -7.41 0.65
CA ARG A 173 -12.01 -8.68 1.03
C ARG A 173 -12.90 -9.48 1.97
N TYR A 174 -13.47 -8.85 3.00
CA TYR A 174 -14.40 -9.51 3.93
C TYR A 174 -15.73 -9.95 3.29
N ARG A 175 -16.19 -9.28 2.23
CA ARG A 175 -17.41 -9.68 1.51
C ARG A 175 -17.20 -10.90 0.60
N HIS A 176 -15.94 -11.16 0.24
CA HIS A 176 -15.53 -12.20 -0.70
C HIS A 176 -14.58 -13.22 -0.07
N ALA A 177 -14.51 -13.28 1.27
CA ALA A 177 -13.74 -14.24 2.04
C ALA A 177 -14.61 -15.40 2.52
#